data_AF-A0AAD7JS10-F1
#
_entry.id   AF-A0AAD7JS10-F1
#
_cell.length_a   1.000
_cell.length_b   1.000
_cell.length_c   1.000
_cell.angle_alpha   90.00
_cell.angle_beta   90.00
_cell.angle_gamma   90.00
#
_symmetry.space_group_name_H-M   'P 1'
#
loop_
_entity.id
_entity.type
_entity.pdbx_description
1 polymer ?
#
loop_
_entity_poly.entity_id
_entity_poly.type
_entity_poly.pdbx_seq_one_letter_code
_entity_poly.pdbx_strand_id
1 'polypeptide(L)'
;MTVKSFLHFILEDSACTMAFTDLKGFLHTKLGQARSMCLFDPMTHTLFQESGVGDFGGAGIQDVIETHECNLFCEGLNLSTKAVLKNTFVQQKKEYGIEAETLV
;
A
#
# COMPACT_ATOMS: atom_id res chain seq x y z
N MET A 1 -0.67 2.88 13.06
CA MET A 1 -2.05 2.38 13.18
C MET A 1 -2.91 2.93 12.04
N THR A 2 -3.36 4.19 12.02
CA THR A 2 -4.15 4.72 10.88
C THR A 2 -3.39 4.78 9.55
N VAL A 3 -2.15 5.28 9.54
CA VAL A 3 -1.33 5.37 8.30
C VAL A 3 -1.09 3.99 7.66
N LYS A 4 -0.81 2.97 8.48
CA LYS A 4 -0.63 1.59 8.00
C LYS A 4 -1.91 1.02 7.38
N SER A 5 -3.08 1.36 7.95
CA SER A 5 -4.38 0.94 7.41
C SER A 5 -4.77 1.72 6.16
N PHE A 6 -4.36 2.99 6.06
CA PHE A 6 -4.53 3.77 4.83
C PHE A 6 -3.73 3.16 3.68
N LEU A 7 -2.48 2.75 3.92
CA LEU A 7 -1.69 2.00 2.94
C LEU A 7 -2.40 0.71 2.49
N HIS A 8 -2.96 -0.08 3.43
CA HIS A 8 -3.73 -1.28 3.09
C HIS A 8 -4.95 -0.93 2.24
N PHE A 9 -5.71 0.07 2.64
CA PHE A 9 -6.86 0.54 1.88
C PHE A 9 -6.48 0.86 0.42
N ILE A 10 -5.36 1.55 0.18
CA ILE A 10 -4.87 1.85 -1.17
C ILE A 10 -4.48 0.57 -1.94
N LEU A 11 -3.82 -0.40 -1.30
CA LEU A 11 -3.52 -1.69 -1.91
C LEU A 11 -4.80 -2.42 -2.36
N GLU A 12 -5.87 -2.36 -1.56
CA GLU A 12 -7.12 -3.02 -1.88
C GLU A 12 -7.91 -2.27 -2.96
N ASP A 13 -8.07 -0.96 -2.79
CA ASP A 13 -8.81 -0.07 -3.69
C ASP A 13 -8.21 -0.06 -5.11
N SER A 14 -6.88 -0.14 -5.21
CA SER A 14 -6.17 -0.23 -6.49
C SER A 14 -6.07 -1.66 -7.06
N ALA A 15 -6.71 -2.64 -6.43
CA ALA A 15 -6.55 -4.07 -6.76
C ALA A 15 -5.08 -4.51 -6.81
N CYS A 16 -4.25 -4.00 -5.90
CA CYS A 16 -2.81 -4.27 -5.79
C CYS A 16 -1.98 -3.82 -7.00
N THR A 17 -2.46 -2.84 -7.78
CA THR A 17 -1.67 -2.21 -8.85
C THR A 17 -0.83 -1.03 -8.36
N MET A 18 -1.10 -0.55 -7.15
CA MET A 18 -0.38 0.56 -6.52
C MET A 18 -0.24 0.37 -5.01
N ALA A 19 0.92 0.75 -4.46
CA ALA A 19 1.16 0.80 -3.03
C ALA A 19 1.75 2.16 -2.64
N PHE A 20 1.28 2.74 -1.54
CA PHE A 20 1.90 3.93 -0.96
C PHE A 20 2.96 3.52 0.07
N THR A 21 4.11 4.20 0.05
CA THR A 21 5.23 3.98 0.96
C THR A 21 5.82 5.31 1.42
N ASP A 22 6.76 5.25 2.35
CA ASP A 22 7.42 6.40 2.98
C ASP A 22 6.45 7.51 3.48
N LEU A 23 5.27 7.10 3.97
CA LEU A 23 4.23 8.02 4.42
C LEU A 23 4.67 8.77 5.68
N LYS A 24 5.09 10.02 5.48
CA LYS A 24 5.48 10.99 6.52
C LYS A 24 4.45 12.10 6.61
N GLY A 25 4.33 12.69 7.79
CA GLY A 25 3.34 13.73 8.01
C GLY A 25 3.43 14.45 9.35
N PHE A 26 2.69 15.54 9.44
CA PHE A 26 2.49 16.29 10.68
C PHE A 26 1.15 15.92 11.31
N LEU A 27 1.18 15.54 12.58
CA LEU A 27 -0.04 15.34 13.36
C LEU A 27 -0.53 16.69 13.88
N HIS A 28 -1.71 17.12 13.41
CA HIS A 28 -2.39 18.29 13.94
C HIS A 28 -3.33 17.88 15.06
N THR A 29 -3.05 18.41 16.26
CA THR A 29 -3.90 18.23 17.44
C THR A 29 -4.24 19.61 18.00
N LYS A 30 -5.50 20.03 17.83
CA LYS A 30 -6.03 21.24 18.45
C LYS A 30 -7.16 20.87 19.39
N LEU A 31 -7.16 21.43 20.59
CA LEU A 31 -8.20 21.17 21.59
C LEU A 31 -9.57 21.55 21.02
N GLY A 32 -10.55 20.63 21.14
CA GLY A 32 -11.89 20.82 20.58
C GLY A 32 -12.02 20.54 19.08
N GLN A 33 -10.99 20.05 18.40
CA GLN A 33 -11.04 19.64 17.00
C GLN A 33 -10.71 18.16 16.82
N ALA A 34 -11.22 17.58 15.73
CA ALA A 34 -10.84 16.24 15.32
C ALA A 34 -9.33 16.19 15.04
N ARG A 35 -8.67 15.10 15.43
CA ARG A 35 -7.26 14.87 15.10
C ARG A 35 -7.14 14.67 13.61
N SER A 36 -6.19 15.35 12.97
CA SER A 36 -5.89 15.18 11.56
C SER A 36 -4.39 15.01 11.34
N MET A 37 -4.03 14.32 10.27
CA MET A 37 -2.64 14.15 9.86
C MET A 37 -2.49 14.70 8.45
N CYS A 38 -1.58 15.65 8.27
CA CYS A 38 -1.19 16.14 6.96
C CYS A 38 0.01 15.33 6.48
N LEU A 39 -0.22 14.42 5.53
CA LEU A 39 0.83 13.66 4.88
C LEU A 39 1.42 14.48 3.73
N PHE A 40 2.73 14.36 3.52
CA PHE A 40 3.43 15.06 2.45
C PHE A 40 4.51 14.17 1.84
N ASP A 41 4.79 14.42 0.55
CA ASP A 41 5.80 13.70 -0.25
C ASP A 41 5.66 12.17 -0.22
N PRO A 42 4.48 11.61 -0.57
CA PRO A 42 4.31 10.15 -0.59
C PRO A 42 5.18 9.53 -1.70
N MET A 43 5.84 8.43 -1.36
CA MET A 43 6.42 7.53 -2.34
C MET A 43 5.36 6.52 -2.79
N THR A 44 5.41 6.12 -4.06
CA THR A 44 4.52 5.08 -4.58
C THR A 44 5.31 3.98 -5.30
N HIS A 45 4.79 2.77 -5.20
CA HIS A 45 5.15 1.68 -6.10
C HIS A 45 3.96 1.43 -7.01
N THR A 46 4.16 1.43 -8.32
CA THR A 46 3.12 1.04 -9.28
C THR A 46 3.53 -0.23 -9.98
N LEU A 47 2.55 -0.97 -10.49
CA LEU A 47 2.83 -2.23 -11.16
C LEU A 47 3.78 -2.06 -12.37
N PHE A 48 3.74 -0.91 -13.03
CA PHE A 48 4.53 -0.56 -14.22
C PHE A 48 5.72 0.37 -13.96
N GLN A 49 6.05 0.62 -12.70
CA GLN A 49 7.19 1.45 -12.31
C GLN A 49 7.15 2.88 -12.89
N GLU A 50 5.99 3.53 -12.83
CA GLU A 50 5.72 4.79 -13.54
C GLU A 50 5.65 6.02 -12.64
N SER A 51 5.89 5.87 -11.34
CA SER A 51 5.71 6.95 -10.37
C SER A 51 6.98 7.67 -9.92
N GLY A 52 8.13 7.32 -10.49
CA GLY A 52 9.41 8.02 -10.30
C GLY A 52 10.58 7.12 -9.94
N VAL A 53 11.72 7.72 -9.62
CA VAL A 53 12.99 7.00 -9.41
C VAL A 53 13.00 6.04 -8.21
N GLY A 54 12.09 6.24 -7.27
CA GLY A 54 11.93 5.39 -6.10
C GLY A 54 10.86 4.30 -6.25
N ASP A 55 10.21 4.24 -7.42
CA ASP A 55 9.27 3.19 -7.74
C ASP A 55 10.03 1.89 -8.02
N PHE A 56 9.82 0.86 -7.20
CA PHE A 56 10.41 -0.47 -7.36
C PHE A 56 9.44 -1.47 -7.99
N GLY A 57 8.40 -0.96 -8.65
CA GLY A 57 7.51 -1.79 -9.44
C GLY A 57 6.71 -2.79 -8.60
N GLY A 58 6.41 -3.93 -9.22
CA GLY A 58 5.79 -5.06 -8.53
C GLY A 58 6.62 -5.61 -7.35
N ALA A 59 7.95 -5.51 -7.35
CA ALA A 59 8.77 -5.96 -6.23
C ALA A 59 8.49 -5.11 -4.98
N GLY A 60 8.41 -3.79 -5.13
CA GLY A 60 8.04 -2.88 -4.05
C GLY A 60 6.63 -3.15 -3.52
N ILE A 61 5.65 -3.41 -4.40
CA ILE A 61 4.29 -3.78 -3.98
C ILE A 61 4.30 -5.09 -3.18
N GLN A 62 5.04 -6.09 -3.64
CA GLN A 62 5.16 -7.38 -2.95
C GLN A 62 5.73 -7.22 -1.54
N ASP A 63 6.82 -6.46 -1.39
CA ASP A 63 7.44 -6.19 -0.09
C ASP A 63 6.46 -5.51 0.88
N VAL A 64 5.67 -4.57 0.38
CA VAL A 64 4.64 -3.89 1.19
C VAL A 64 3.57 -4.89 1.65
N ILE A 65 3.07 -5.75 0.76
CA ILE A 65 2.08 -6.79 1.11
C ILE A 65 2.66 -7.77 2.15
N GLU A 66 3.92 -8.17 1.98
CA GLU A 66 4.57 -9.14 2.86
C GLU A 66 4.81 -8.58 4.26
N THR A 67 5.24 -7.32 4.35
CA THR A 67 5.56 -6.66 5.63
C THR A 67 4.34 -6.01 6.31
N HIS A 68 3.21 -5.85 5.61
CA HIS A 68 2.00 -5.27 6.22
C HIS A 68 1.43 -6.14 7.34
N GLU A 69 1.14 -5.54 8.49
CA GLU A 69 0.40 -6.20 9.57
C GLU A 69 -0.93 -5.48 9.78
N CYS A 70 -2.02 -6.25 9.65
CA CYS A 70 -3.36 -5.73 9.92
C CYS A 70 -3.45 -5.25 11.37
N ASN A 71 -4.27 -4.23 11.57
CA ASN A 71 -4.55 -3.68 12.90
C ASN A 71 -6.05 -3.40 13.03
N LEU A 72 -6.46 -2.93 14.21
CA LEU A 72 -7.86 -2.65 14.55
C LEU A 72 -8.59 -1.76 13.52
N PHE A 73 -7.91 -0.86 12.82
CA PHE A 73 -8.53 -0.05 11.77
C PHE A 73 -8.72 -0.83 10.47
N CYS A 74 -7.83 -1.76 10.11
CA CYS A 74 -8.04 -2.63 8.95
C CYS A 74 -9.27 -3.51 9.17
N GLU A 75 -9.39 -4.08 10.38
CA GLU A 75 -10.54 -4.89 10.79
C GLU A 75 -11.83 -4.07 10.84
N GLY A 76 -11.79 -2.88 11.45
CA GLY A 76 -12.95 -2.00 11.54
C GLY A 76 -13.44 -1.46 10.19
N LEU A 77 -12.55 -1.39 9.19
CA LEU A 77 -12.89 -1.07 7.80
C LEU A 77 -13.25 -2.30 6.96
N ASN A 78 -13.18 -3.51 7.54
CA ASN A 78 -13.38 -4.78 6.85
C ASN A 78 -12.50 -4.94 5.60
N LEU A 79 -11.23 -4.51 5.70
CA LEU A 79 -10.26 -4.71 4.64
C LEU A 79 -9.91 -6.19 4.49
N SER A 80 -9.59 -6.57 3.27
CA SER A 80 -9.20 -7.90 2.86
C SER A 80 -8.00 -8.44 3.65
N THR A 81 -7.87 -9.76 3.68
CA THR A 81 -6.73 -10.37 4.38
C THR A 81 -5.46 -10.27 3.54
N LYS A 82 -4.29 -10.38 4.17
CA LYS A 82 -3.00 -10.47 3.46
C LYS A 82 -2.99 -11.58 2.39
N ALA A 83 -3.67 -12.71 2.64
CA ALA A 83 -3.76 -13.79 1.67
C ALA A 83 -4.57 -13.38 0.42
N VAL A 84 -5.64 -12.62 0.60
CA VAL A 84 -6.44 -12.08 -0.51
C VAL A 84 -5.61 -11.07 -1.31
N LEU A 85 -4.94 -10.12 -0.66
CA LEU A 85 -4.05 -9.17 -1.35
C LEU A 85 -2.97 -9.87 -2.18
N LYS A 86 -2.30 -10.89 -1.62
CA LYS A 86 -1.29 -11.69 -2.34
C LYS A 86 -1.87 -12.34 -3.59
N ASN A 87 -3.05 -12.95 -3.47
CA ASN A 87 -3.72 -13.59 -4.60
C ASN A 87 -4.13 -12.56 -5.66
N THR A 88 -4.70 -11.43 -5.25
CA THR A 88 -5.07 -10.32 -6.14
C THR A 88 -3.85 -9.82 -6.91
N PHE A 89 -2.74 -9.56 -6.23
CA PHE A 89 -1.49 -9.13 -6.86
C PHE A 89 -0.97 -10.13 -7.90
N VAL A 90 -0.99 -11.42 -7.59
CA VAL A 90 -0.59 -12.47 -8.55
C VAL A 90 -1.50 -12.50 -9.78
N GLN A 91 -2.82 -12.30 -9.61
CA GLN A 91 -3.74 -12.20 -10.74
C GLN A 91 -3.44 -10.98 -11.61
N GLN A 92 -3.18 -9.81 -11.01
CA GLN A 92 -2.83 -8.61 -11.76
C GLN A 92 -1.54 -8.79 -12.57
N LYS A 93 -0.47 -9.34 -11.96
CA LYS A 93 0.76 -9.65 -12.70
C LYS A 93 0.50 -10.55 -13.90
N LYS A 94 -0.34 -11.57 -13.74
CA LYS A 94 -0.72 -12.49 -14.81
C LYS A 94 -1.54 -11.79 -15.90
N GLU A 95 -2.52 -10.98 -15.53
CA GLU A 95 -3.39 -10.23 -16.46
C GLU A 95 -2.59 -9.30 -17.35
N TYR A 96 -1.58 -8.62 -16.79
CA TYR A 96 -0.71 -7.70 -17.52
C TYR A 96 0.56 -8.34 -18.11
N GLY A 97 0.72 -9.67 -18.00
CA GLY A 97 1.88 -10.38 -18.57
C GLY A 97 3.23 -10.01 -17.94
N ILE A 98 3.23 -9.60 -16.66
CA ILE A 98 4.43 -9.24 -15.91
C ILE A 98 4.97 -10.50 -15.23
N GLU A 99 5.97 -11.13 -15.84
CA GLU A 99 6.57 -12.33 -15.24
C GLU A 99 7.26 -12.03 -13.91
N ALA A 100 7.29 -13.02 -13.03
CA ALA A 100 8.07 -12.95 -11.80
C ALA A 100 9.55 -12.97 -12.18
N GLU A 101 10.21 -11.81 -12.15
CA GLU A 101 11.67 -11.79 -12.06
C GLU A 101 12.06 -12.65 -10.87
N THR A 102 12.71 -13.77 -11.18
CA THR A 102 13.26 -14.68 -10.19
C THR A 102 14.36 -13.92 -9.50
N LEU A 103 14.15 -13.55 -8.23
CA LEU A 103 15.18 -12.98 -7.37
C LEU A 103 16.31 -14.01 -7.29
N VAL A 104 17.46 -13.69 -7.90
CA VAL A 104 18.75 -14.38 -7.71
C VAL A 104 19.35 -13.94 -6.38
#